data_AF-A0A353QSX5-F1
#
_entry.id   AF-A0A353QSX5-F1
#
_cell.length_a   1.000
_cell.length_b   1.000
_cell.length_c   1.000
_cell.angle_alpha   90.00
_cell.angle_beta   90.00
_cell.angle_gamma   90.00
#
_symmetry.space_group_name_H-M   'P 1'
#
loop_
_entity.id
_entity.type
_entity.pdbx_description
1 polymer ?
#
loop_
_entity_poly.entity_id
_entity_poly.type
_entity_poly.pdbx_seq_one_letter_code
_entity_poly.pdbx_strand_id
1 'polypeptide(L)'
;MKLPTFCPVSRVQIKDKFLINQDPKLGVQTKFSKTIRSYLFRFDETMVKYFLEWYEHLRIDKVFGNTDPIFPRNKIENAENSLSFVSNEIDDKFWQSATSIRDIFKQRFEHAGIEYFSPHTFRHLAVKLALQKCRNGHEIKAVSQNFGHEYVNTVMMTYGTLNAVQMYDTLSGMTFSESSDNSDNLAEQIQELLKKNRKGNF
;
A
#
# COMPACT_ATOMS: atom_id res chain seq x y z
N MET A 1 13.99 -4.95 -0.76
CA MET A 1 12.74 -4.79 0.01
C MET A 1 12.21 -6.20 0.31
N LYS A 2 12.23 -6.66 1.56
CA LYS A 2 11.59 -7.95 1.90
C LYS A 2 10.08 -7.75 1.67
N LEU A 3 9.51 -8.49 0.73
CA LEU A 3 8.06 -8.50 0.52
C LEU A 3 7.36 -8.91 1.83
N PRO A 4 6.09 -8.54 2.04
CA PRO A 4 5.31 -9.00 3.17
C PRO A 4 4.92 -10.47 2.98
N THR A 5 5.90 -11.35 2.80
CA THR A 5 5.72 -12.80 2.73
C THR A 5 5.41 -13.41 4.10
N PHE A 6 5.17 -12.59 5.12
CA PHE A 6 5.01 -12.99 6.53
C PHE A 6 3.79 -12.32 7.17
N CYS A 7 2.67 -12.18 6.45
CA CYS A 7 1.43 -11.66 7.02
C CYS A 7 0.47 -12.83 7.34
N PRO A 8 0.18 -13.09 8.63
CA PRO A 8 -0.82 -14.08 9.01
C PRO A 8 -2.25 -13.64 8.68
N VAL A 9 -3.13 -14.61 8.43
CA VAL A 9 -4.57 -14.38 8.18
C VAL A 9 -5.22 -13.56 9.31
N SER A 10 -4.83 -13.80 10.57
CA SER A 10 -5.36 -13.06 11.73
C SER A 10 -5.04 -11.56 11.75
N ARG A 11 -4.09 -11.10 10.92
CA ARG A 11 -3.70 -9.68 10.85
C ARG A 11 -4.55 -8.88 9.86
N VAL A 12 -5.45 -9.54 9.14
CA VAL A 12 -6.38 -8.89 8.22
C VAL A 12 -7.73 -8.70 8.91
N GLN A 13 -8.11 -7.44 9.08
CA GLN A 13 -9.35 -7.01 9.71
C GLN A 13 -10.31 -6.48 8.66
N ILE A 14 -11.22 -7.36 8.21
CA ILE A 14 -12.12 -7.08 7.09
C ILE A 14 -13.37 -6.31 7.52
N LYS A 15 -13.93 -6.63 8.70
CA LYS A 15 -15.25 -6.13 9.13
C LYS A 15 -15.34 -4.61 9.29
N ASP A 16 -14.24 -3.95 9.63
CA ASP A 16 -14.29 -2.51 9.94
C ASP A 16 -13.66 -1.63 8.86
N LYS A 17 -12.45 -1.96 8.39
CA LYS A 17 -11.62 -1.02 7.61
C LYS A 17 -10.74 -1.63 6.52
N PHE A 18 -10.82 -2.94 6.28
CA PHE A 18 -9.83 -3.66 5.46
C PHE A 18 -8.38 -3.32 5.88
N LEU A 19 -8.13 -3.44 7.19
CA LEU A 19 -6.83 -3.13 7.78
C LEU A 19 -5.94 -4.37 7.78
N ILE A 20 -4.73 -4.22 7.27
CA ILE A 20 -3.62 -5.17 7.41
C ILE A 20 -2.69 -4.61 8.49
N ASN A 21 -2.67 -5.27 9.65
CA ASN A 21 -1.87 -4.84 10.80
C ASN A 21 -0.58 -5.65 10.93
N GLN A 22 0.51 -5.11 10.39
CA GLN A 22 1.84 -5.70 10.46
C GLN A 22 2.60 -5.15 11.66
N ASP A 23 2.17 -5.52 12.86
CA ASP A 23 2.84 -5.18 14.10
C ASP A 23 3.82 -6.31 14.49
N PRO A 24 5.13 -6.03 14.66
CA PRO A 24 6.09 -7.01 15.12
C PRO A 24 5.78 -7.61 16.49
N LYS A 25 5.13 -6.84 17.37
CA LYS A 25 4.68 -7.33 18.69
C LYS A 25 3.64 -8.43 18.58
N LEU A 26 3.03 -8.55 17.40
CA LEU A 26 2.00 -9.51 17.07
C LEU A 26 2.52 -10.71 16.26
N GLY A 27 3.84 -10.90 16.20
CA GLY A 27 4.48 -12.04 15.53
C GLY A 27 4.76 -11.83 14.03
N VAL A 28 4.61 -10.59 13.52
CA VAL A 28 4.86 -10.26 12.10
C VAL A 28 6.32 -9.88 11.89
N GLN A 29 7.01 -10.53 10.97
CA GLN A 29 8.37 -10.12 10.59
C GLN A 29 8.32 -8.88 9.70
N THR A 30 8.74 -7.71 10.21
CA THR A 30 8.86 -6.47 9.42
C THR A 30 10.31 -6.02 9.29
N LYS A 31 10.59 -5.20 8.27
CA LYS A 31 11.90 -4.56 8.12
C LYS A 31 12.08 -3.55 9.26
N PHE A 32 13.16 -3.69 10.04
CA PHE A 32 13.50 -2.83 11.18
C PHE A 32 12.49 -2.81 12.34
N SER A 33 11.69 -3.86 12.51
CA SER A 33 10.70 -3.94 13.59
C SER A 33 9.73 -2.75 13.63
N LYS A 34 9.46 -2.14 12.47
CA LYS A 34 8.46 -1.07 12.35
C LYS A 34 7.06 -1.66 12.31
N THR A 35 6.15 -1.08 13.07
CA THR A 35 4.72 -1.34 12.93
C THR A 35 4.22 -0.69 11.64
N ILE A 36 3.65 -1.50 10.75
CA ILE A 36 3.07 -1.01 9.49
C ILE A 36 1.57 -1.31 9.54
N ARG A 37 0.77 -0.27 9.42
CA ARG A 37 -0.69 -0.36 9.30
C ARG A 37 -1.05 0.09 7.89
N SER A 38 -1.59 -0.83 7.11
CA SER A 38 -1.99 -0.55 5.74
C SER A 38 -3.48 -0.86 5.54
N TYR A 39 -4.19 0.08 4.97
CA TYR A 39 -5.59 -0.06 4.56
C TYR A 39 -5.64 -0.45 3.08
N LEU A 40 -6.46 -1.45 2.76
CA LEU A 40 -6.64 -1.87 1.37
C LEU A 40 -7.28 -0.74 0.56
N PHE A 41 -6.64 -0.35 -0.54
CA PHE A 41 -7.25 0.54 -1.51
C PHE A 41 -8.32 -0.21 -2.30
N ARG A 42 -9.51 0.37 -2.38
CA ARG A 42 -10.61 -0.14 -3.20
C ARG A 42 -10.55 0.52 -4.57
N PHE A 43 -9.56 0.13 -5.36
CA PHE A 43 -9.43 0.63 -6.75
C PHE A 43 -10.53 0.05 -7.65
N ASP A 44 -10.95 -1.18 -7.38
CA ASP A 44 -11.94 -1.91 -8.14
C ASP A 44 -12.63 -2.95 -7.24
N GLU A 45 -13.96 -3.03 -7.32
CA GLU A 45 -14.77 -3.93 -6.48
C GLU A 45 -14.53 -5.40 -6.82
N THR A 46 -14.19 -5.73 -8.06
CA THR A 46 -13.88 -7.11 -8.48
C THR A 46 -12.58 -7.60 -7.85
N MET A 47 -11.54 -6.76 -7.83
CA MET A 47 -10.28 -7.08 -7.15
C MET A 47 -10.48 -7.29 -5.65
N VAL A 48 -11.29 -6.43 -5.01
CA VAL A 48 -11.62 -6.57 -3.58
C VAL A 48 -12.36 -7.89 -3.35
N LYS A 49 -13.34 -8.20 -4.19
CA LYS A 49 -14.09 -9.47 -4.14
C LYS A 49 -13.16 -10.68 -4.22
N TYR A 50 -12.23 -10.74 -5.18
CA TYR A 50 -11.30 -11.87 -5.27
C TYR A 50 -10.42 -12.03 -4.03
N PHE A 51 -9.97 -10.92 -3.43
CA PHE A 51 -9.22 -10.98 -2.19
C PHE A 51 -10.06 -11.50 -1.02
N LEU A 52 -11.33 -11.08 -0.93
CA LEU A 52 -12.27 -11.54 0.11
C LEU A 52 -12.59 -13.02 -0.03
N GLU A 53 -12.91 -13.48 -1.24
CA GLU A 53 -13.16 -14.89 -1.53
C GLU A 53 -11.94 -15.75 -1.20
N TRP A 54 -10.74 -15.29 -1.55
CA TRP A 54 -9.50 -15.95 -1.17
C TRP A 54 -9.32 -16.02 0.35
N TYR A 55 -9.54 -14.91 1.06
CA TYR A 55 -9.43 -14.87 2.51
C TYR A 55 -10.42 -15.82 3.20
N GLU A 56 -11.68 -15.85 2.77
CA GLU A 56 -12.69 -16.76 3.31
C GLU A 56 -12.37 -18.22 2.97
N HIS A 57 -11.88 -18.50 1.76
CA HIS A 57 -11.41 -19.84 1.38
C HIS A 57 -10.33 -20.35 2.34
N LEU A 58 -9.34 -19.52 2.68
CA LEU A 58 -8.30 -19.90 3.64
C LEU A 58 -8.87 -20.22 5.02
N ARG A 59 -9.86 -19.44 5.48
CA ARG A 59 -10.40 -19.59 6.84
C ARG A 59 -11.42 -20.70 6.99
N ILE A 60 -12.34 -20.82 6.03
CA ILE A 60 -13.48 -21.73 6.10
C ILE A 60 -13.10 -23.08 5.51
N ASP A 61 -12.56 -23.10 4.30
CA ASP A 61 -12.33 -24.34 3.57
C ASP A 61 -10.99 -24.99 3.94
N LYS A 62 -9.96 -24.17 4.14
CA LYS A 62 -8.60 -24.65 4.49
C LYS A 62 -8.32 -24.63 5.99
N VAL A 63 -9.22 -24.03 6.78
CA VAL A 63 -9.15 -23.97 8.25
C VAL A 63 -7.81 -23.39 8.75
N PHE A 64 -7.27 -22.40 8.03
CA PHE A 64 -6.02 -21.74 8.41
C PHE A 64 -6.17 -21.08 9.78
N GLY A 65 -5.22 -21.40 10.65
CA GLY A 65 -5.08 -20.84 11.97
C GLY A 65 -4.61 -19.38 11.94
N ASN A 66 -4.57 -18.78 13.12
CA ASN A 66 -4.25 -17.36 13.27
C ASN A 66 -2.82 -17.00 12.82
N THR A 67 -1.90 -17.96 12.82
CA THR A 67 -0.49 -17.78 12.47
C THR A 67 -0.19 -18.05 11.00
N ASP A 68 -1.15 -18.61 10.29
CA ASP A 68 -0.94 -19.14 8.94
C ASP A 68 -0.98 -18.00 7.91
N PRO A 69 -0.24 -18.12 6.80
CA PRO A 69 -0.10 -17.05 5.82
C PRO A 69 -1.40 -16.71 5.10
N ILE A 70 -1.64 -15.42 4.82
CA ILE A 70 -2.67 -15.03 3.84
C ILE A 70 -2.26 -15.31 2.39
N PHE A 71 -0.96 -15.46 2.13
CA PHE A 71 -0.42 -15.87 0.84
C PHE A 71 0.49 -17.09 1.07
N PRO A 72 -0.08 -18.30 1.28
CA PRO A 72 0.65 -19.54 1.47
C PRO A 72 1.52 -19.91 0.28
N ARG A 73 2.55 -20.71 0.55
CA ARG A 73 3.35 -21.34 -0.50
C ARG A 73 2.60 -22.48 -1.16
N ASN A 74 2.95 -22.80 -2.40
CA ASN A 74 2.48 -24.02 -3.04
C ASN A 74 3.05 -25.24 -2.31
N LYS A 75 2.23 -26.29 -2.18
CA LYS A 75 2.66 -27.56 -1.63
C LYS A 75 3.63 -28.22 -2.61
N ILE A 76 4.78 -28.63 -2.09
CA ILE A 76 5.79 -29.35 -2.84
C ILE A 76 5.65 -30.81 -2.43
N GLU A 77 5.15 -31.65 -3.32
CA GLU A 77 5.12 -33.09 -3.12
C GLU A 77 6.23 -33.73 -3.94
N ASN A 78 6.98 -34.66 -3.34
CA ASN A 78 7.87 -35.53 -4.08
C ASN A 78 6.99 -36.53 -4.83
N ALA A 79 6.95 -36.46 -6.16
CA ALA A 79 6.37 -37.54 -6.94
C ALA A 79 7.28 -38.78 -6.77
N GLU A 80 6.74 -39.89 -6.26
CA GLU A 80 7.41 -41.17 -6.35
C GLU A 80 7.76 -41.43 -7.83
N ASN A 81 9.06 -41.43 -8.13
CA ASN A 81 9.66 -41.63 -9.47
C ASN A 81 9.55 -40.49 -10.50
N SER A 82 9.41 -39.21 -10.12
CA SER A 82 9.72 -38.12 -11.08
C SER A 82 10.35 -36.88 -10.42
N LEU A 83 11.24 -36.21 -11.17
CA LEU A 83 11.86 -34.93 -10.79
C LEU A 83 10.89 -33.73 -10.92
N SER A 84 9.59 -33.96 -11.08
CA SER A 84 8.61 -32.90 -11.31
C SER A 84 7.86 -32.55 -10.01
N PHE A 85 7.96 -31.27 -9.63
CA PHE A 85 7.44 -30.71 -8.39
C PHE A 85 6.37 -29.67 -8.68
N VAL A 86 5.16 -30.09 -9.04
CA VAL A 86 4.04 -29.15 -9.16
C VAL A 86 2.77 -29.83 -8.65
N SER A 87 2.38 -29.51 -7.41
CA SER A 87 1.02 -29.76 -6.95
C SER A 87 0.21 -28.46 -7.03
N ASN A 88 -1.08 -28.56 -7.32
CA ASN A 88 -2.02 -27.43 -7.29
C ASN A 88 -2.50 -27.12 -5.87
N GLU A 89 -1.93 -27.76 -4.85
CA GLU A 89 -2.30 -27.56 -3.46
C GLU A 89 -1.45 -26.45 -2.81
N ILE A 90 -1.99 -25.87 -1.74
CA ILE A 90 -1.31 -24.87 -0.92
C ILE A 90 -0.90 -25.48 0.42
N ASP A 91 0.25 -25.06 0.93
CA ASP A 91 0.80 -25.45 2.24
C ASP A 91 0.56 -24.31 3.23
N ASP A 92 0.34 -24.60 4.51
CA ASP A 92 0.06 -23.61 5.57
C ASP A 92 1.28 -22.77 5.99
N LYS A 93 2.29 -22.70 5.11
CA LYS A 93 3.60 -22.10 5.39
C LYS A 93 3.87 -20.90 4.51
N PHE A 94 4.57 -19.93 5.11
CA PHE A 94 5.05 -18.75 4.42
C PHE A 94 6.02 -19.09 3.29
N TRP A 95 6.05 -18.24 2.27
CA TRP A 95 7.08 -18.29 1.24
C TRP A 95 8.47 -18.02 1.82
N GLN A 96 9.43 -18.88 1.50
CA GLN A 96 10.83 -18.70 1.92
C GLN A 96 11.57 -17.70 1.01
N SER A 97 11.13 -17.55 -0.24
CA SER A 97 11.73 -16.66 -1.22
C SER A 97 10.67 -15.95 -2.06
N ALA A 98 11.00 -14.71 -2.45
CA ALA A 98 10.21 -13.93 -3.39
C ALA A 98 10.31 -14.46 -4.83
N THR A 99 11.31 -15.28 -5.15
CA THR A 99 11.54 -15.79 -6.52
C THR A 99 10.35 -16.63 -7.00
N SER A 100 9.90 -17.59 -6.19
CA SER A 100 8.78 -18.48 -6.56
C SER A 100 7.49 -17.70 -6.84
N ILE A 101 7.20 -16.67 -6.06
CA ILE A 101 6.02 -15.80 -6.30
C ILE A 101 6.18 -15.04 -7.62
N ARG A 102 7.37 -14.52 -7.91
CA ARG A 102 7.64 -13.83 -9.18
C ARG A 102 7.52 -14.75 -10.38
N ASP A 103 7.95 -16.00 -10.25
CA ASP A 103 7.85 -17.01 -11.31
C ASP A 103 6.39 -17.36 -11.58
N ILE A 104 5.60 -17.60 -10.53
CA ILE A 104 4.14 -17.80 -10.65
C ILE A 104 3.52 -16.58 -11.32
N PHE A 105 3.87 -15.37 -10.86
CA PHE A 105 3.33 -14.14 -11.43
C PHE A 105 3.63 -14.06 -12.93
N LYS A 106 4.89 -14.27 -13.33
CA LYS A 106 5.32 -14.27 -14.74
C LYS A 106 4.59 -15.32 -15.59
N GLN A 107 4.49 -16.55 -15.10
CA GLN A 107 3.76 -17.63 -15.79
C GLN A 107 2.29 -17.29 -15.99
N ARG A 108 1.65 -16.60 -15.03
CA ARG A 108 0.25 -16.17 -15.18
C ARG A 108 0.07 -15.12 -16.27
N PHE A 109 1.01 -14.18 -16.46
CA PHE A 109 0.97 -13.26 -17.61
C PHE A 109 1.10 -14.01 -18.93
N GLU A 110 2.05 -14.96 -19.00
CA GLU A 110 2.29 -15.77 -20.18
C GLU A 110 1.05 -16.61 -20.56
N HIS A 111 0.44 -17.30 -19.60
CA HIS A 111 -0.79 -18.06 -19.82
C HIS A 111 -1.99 -17.19 -20.21
N ALA A 112 -2.04 -15.94 -19.74
CA ALA A 112 -3.08 -15.00 -20.13
C ALA A 112 -2.82 -14.31 -21.48
N GLY A 113 -1.67 -14.57 -22.12
CA GLY A 113 -1.31 -13.97 -23.41
C GLY A 113 -1.08 -12.47 -23.37
N ILE A 114 -0.67 -11.93 -22.21
CA ILE A 114 -0.47 -10.49 -21.99
C ILE A 114 0.98 -10.18 -21.62
N GLU A 115 1.43 -8.95 -21.91
CA GLU A 115 2.77 -8.49 -21.57
C GLU A 115 3.03 -8.58 -20.06
N TYR A 116 4.21 -9.08 -19.68
CA TYR A 116 4.60 -9.20 -18.28
C TYR A 116 4.92 -7.83 -17.67
N PHE A 117 4.21 -7.48 -16.60
CA PHE A 117 4.53 -6.34 -15.76
C PHE A 117 5.05 -6.80 -14.40
N SER A 118 6.15 -6.20 -13.92
CA SER A 118 6.73 -6.58 -12.63
C SER A 118 5.82 -6.18 -11.44
N PRO A 119 5.92 -6.86 -10.28
CA PRO A 119 5.19 -6.44 -9.07
C PRO A 119 5.47 -4.98 -8.65
N HIS A 120 6.67 -4.47 -8.93
CA HIS A 120 7.00 -3.07 -8.67
C HIS A 120 6.23 -2.11 -9.58
N THR A 121 5.96 -2.49 -10.83
CA THR A 121 5.13 -1.72 -11.77
C THR A 121 3.71 -1.55 -11.23
N PHE A 122 3.10 -2.62 -10.70
CA PHE A 122 1.78 -2.54 -10.05
C PHE A 122 1.78 -1.61 -8.85
N ARG A 123 2.85 -1.63 -8.04
CA ARG A 123 2.99 -0.71 -6.91
C ARG A 123 3.09 0.75 -7.37
N HIS A 124 3.82 1.04 -8.46
CA HIS A 124 3.91 2.39 -9.02
C HIS A 124 2.54 2.86 -9.48
N LEU A 125 1.82 2.00 -10.20
CA LEU A 125 0.49 2.29 -10.69
C LEU A 125 -0.49 2.57 -9.55
N ALA A 126 -0.51 1.73 -8.51
CA ALA A 126 -1.38 1.90 -7.35
C ALA A 126 -1.16 3.25 -6.65
N VAL A 127 0.11 3.64 -6.45
CA VAL A 127 0.44 4.94 -5.85
C VAL A 127 0.00 6.09 -6.73
N LYS A 128 0.23 6.00 -8.05
CA LYS A 128 -0.20 7.03 -9.00
C LYS A 128 -1.72 7.20 -8.99
N LEU A 129 -2.47 6.10 -9.07
CA LEU A 129 -3.94 6.13 -9.04
C LEU A 129 -4.47 6.72 -7.73
N ALA A 130 -3.84 6.40 -6.59
CA ALA A 130 -4.22 6.98 -5.30
C ALA A 130 -3.93 8.49 -5.25
N LEU A 131 -2.74 8.93 -5.68
CA LEU A 131 -2.37 10.35 -5.70
C LEU A 131 -3.25 11.18 -6.64
N GLN A 132 -3.67 10.63 -7.78
CA GLN A 132 -4.60 11.29 -8.70
C GLN A 132 -5.98 11.58 -8.10
N LYS A 133 -6.35 10.88 -7.02
CA LYS A 133 -7.61 11.11 -6.29
C LYS A 133 -7.45 12.10 -5.14
N CYS A 134 -6.22 12.39 -4.71
CA CYS A 134 -5.97 13.32 -3.63
C CYS A 134 -6.26 14.77 -4.05
N ARG A 135 -6.91 15.52 -3.17
CA ARG A 135 -7.31 16.92 -3.36
C ARG A 135 -6.47 17.89 -2.54
N ASN A 136 -5.80 17.41 -1.50
CA ASN A 136 -5.05 18.23 -0.56
C ASN A 136 -3.85 17.47 0.04
N GLY A 137 -2.99 18.21 0.74
CA GLY A 137 -1.80 17.67 1.38
C GLY A 137 -2.07 16.61 2.45
N HIS A 138 -3.23 16.67 3.12
CA HIS A 138 -3.60 15.69 4.14
C HIS A 138 -3.91 14.31 3.52
N GLU A 139 -4.64 14.27 2.41
CA GLU A 139 -4.91 13.05 1.66
C GLU A 139 -3.62 12.45 1.06
N ILE A 140 -2.75 13.31 0.51
CA ILE A 140 -1.40 12.91 0.09
C ILE A 140 -0.62 12.27 1.23
N LYS A 141 -0.65 12.88 2.42
CA LYS A 141 0.05 12.36 3.60
C LYS A 141 -0.51 11.00 4.03
N ALA A 142 -1.84 10.84 4.00
CA ALA A 142 -2.49 9.56 4.30
C ALA A 142 -2.06 8.46 3.33
N VAL A 143 -2.05 8.74 2.01
CA VAL A 143 -1.56 7.81 0.98
C VAL A 143 -0.08 7.47 1.20
N SER A 144 0.75 8.49 1.50
CA SER A 144 2.17 8.32 1.82
C SER A 144 2.40 7.39 3.02
N GLN A 145 1.65 7.58 4.10
CA GLN A 145 1.71 6.70 5.28
C GLN A 145 1.29 5.27 4.94
N ASN A 146 0.22 5.11 4.14
CA ASN A 146 -0.32 3.81 3.79
C ASN A 146 0.64 2.94 2.96
N PHE A 147 1.36 3.56 2.03
CA PHE A 147 2.35 2.86 1.19
C PHE A 147 3.76 2.78 1.81
N GLY A 148 4.04 3.54 2.87
CA GLY A 148 5.38 3.62 3.45
C GLY A 148 6.24 4.69 2.76
N HIS A 149 6.01 5.94 3.17
CA HIS A 149 6.71 7.21 2.93
C HIS A 149 7.74 7.31 1.79
N GLU A 150 8.81 6.52 1.86
CA GLU A 150 9.98 6.58 0.95
C GLU A 150 9.57 6.64 -0.52
N TYR A 151 8.55 5.85 -0.89
CA TYR A 151 8.18 5.69 -2.29
C TYR A 151 7.27 6.79 -2.84
N VAL A 152 6.36 7.35 -2.01
CA VAL A 152 5.48 8.44 -2.45
C VAL A 152 6.28 9.71 -2.70
N ASN A 153 7.31 9.97 -1.90
CA ASN A 153 8.23 11.08 -2.13
C ASN A 153 8.92 10.96 -3.49
N THR A 154 9.43 9.77 -3.85
CA THR A 154 10.02 9.55 -5.18
C THR A 154 9.02 9.81 -6.29
N VAL A 155 7.79 9.28 -6.17
CA VAL A 155 6.74 9.51 -7.18
C VAL A 155 6.38 10.99 -7.30
N MET A 156 6.26 11.72 -6.19
CA MET A 156 6.01 13.17 -6.22
C MET A 156 7.16 13.96 -6.84
N MET A 157 8.42 13.60 -6.56
CA MET A 157 9.55 14.27 -7.19
C MET A 157 9.60 14.01 -8.70
N THR A 158 9.36 12.76 -9.12
CA THR A 158 9.43 12.40 -10.55
C THR A 158 8.23 12.92 -11.36
N TYR A 159 7.02 12.90 -10.80
CA TYR A 159 5.78 13.21 -11.54
C TYR A 159 5.06 14.49 -11.08
N GLY A 160 5.36 14.99 -9.89
CA GLY A 160 4.77 16.20 -9.31
C GLY A 160 5.62 17.46 -9.53
N THR A 161 6.69 17.38 -10.31
CA THR A 161 7.46 18.57 -10.70
C THR A 161 6.63 19.39 -11.68
N LEU A 162 6.25 20.60 -11.25
CA LEU A 162 5.55 21.58 -12.08
C LEU A 162 6.58 22.41 -12.85
N ASN A 163 6.28 22.71 -14.12
CA ASN A 163 7.02 23.74 -14.83
C ASN A 163 6.60 25.14 -14.33
N ALA A 164 7.37 26.18 -14.72
CA ALA A 164 7.14 27.55 -14.24
C ALA A 164 5.73 28.07 -14.55
N VAL A 165 5.17 27.72 -15.71
CA VAL A 165 3.81 28.14 -16.13
C VAL A 165 2.77 27.46 -15.25
N GLN A 166 2.86 26.15 -15.09
CA GLN A 166 1.95 25.38 -14.23
C GLN A 166 1.99 25.86 -12.77
N MET A 167 3.19 26.19 -12.27
CA MET A 167 3.34 26.75 -10.93
C MET A 167 2.65 28.11 -10.81
N TYR A 168 2.88 29.02 -11.77
CA TYR A 168 2.25 30.34 -11.79
C TYR A 168 0.71 30.24 -11.88
N ASP A 169 0.18 29.41 -12.78
CA ASP A 169 -1.26 29.20 -12.93
C ASP A 169 -1.88 28.64 -11.64
N THR A 170 -1.18 27.71 -10.98
CA THR A 170 -1.64 27.15 -9.71
C THR A 170 -1.62 28.20 -8.60
N LEU A 171 -0.53 28.97 -8.48
CA LEU A 171 -0.39 29.99 -7.44
C LEU A 171 -1.33 31.19 -7.65
N SER A 172 -1.58 31.59 -8.89
CA SER A 172 -2.49 32.69 -9.22
C SER A 172 -3.96 32.34 -8.95
N GLY A 173 -4.33 31.06 -9.03
CA GLY A 173 -5.63 30.56 -8.60
C GLY A 173 -5.79 30.45 -7.09
N MET A 174 -4.71 30.54 -6.30
CA MET A 174 -4.80 30.54 -4.85
C MET A 174 -5.21 31.93 -4.35
N THR A 175 -6.40 32.00 -3.75
CA THR A 175 -6.86 33.22 -3.09
C THR A 175 -6.29 33.25 -1.67
N PHE A 176 -5.34 34.16 -1.42
CA PHE A 176 -4.73 34.36 -0.10
C PHE A 176 -5.43 35.45 0.73
N SER A 177 -6.43 36.11 0.15
CA SER A 177 -7.33 37.02 0.86
C SER A 177 -8.55 36.25 1.34
N GLU A 178 -8.72 36.08 2.65
CA GLU A 178 -10.08 35.93 3.15
C GLU A 178 -10.87 37.17 2.74
N SER A 179 -12.11 36.95 2.29
CA SER A 179 -13.10 37.96 1.94
C SER A 179 -12.91 39.24 2.76
N SER A 180 -12.59 40.31 2.02
CA SER A 180 -12.37 41.67 2.51
C SER A 180 -13.50 42.12 3.44
N ASP A 181 -13.17 42.29 4.72
CA ASP A 181 -13.72 43.35 5.58
C ASP A 181 -12.87 43.65 6.85
N ASN A 182 -11.64 43.12 6.98
CA ASN A 182 -10.81 43.37 8.18
C ASN A 182 -9.30 43.37 7.89
N SER A 183 -8.82 44.31 7.06
CA SER A 183 -7.38 44.53 6.83
C SER A 183 -6.61 44.81 8.12
N ASP A 184 -7.27 45.41 9.12
CA ASP A 184 -6.66 45.81 10.39
C ASP A 184 -6.36 44.62 11.31
N ASN A 185 -6.97 43.45 11.07
CA ASN A 185 -6.80 42.23 11.87
C ASN A 185 -5.74 41.27 11.30
N LEU A 186 -5.40 41.38 10.01
CA LEU A 186 -4.50 40.44 9.33
C LEU A 186 -3.07 40.46 9.92
N ALA A 187 -2.55 41.65 10.22
CA ALA A 187 -1.21 41.80 10.80
C ALA A 187 -1.12 41.16 12.20
N GLU A 188 -2.16 41.28 13.01
CA GLU A 188 -2.25 40.64 14.32
C GLU A 188 -2.39 39.12 14.20
N GLN A 189 -3.22 38.62 13.28
CA GLN A 189 -3.35 37.19 12.99
C GLN A 189 -2.02 36.57 12.53
N ILE A 190 -1.28 37.26 11.66
CA ILE A 190 0.05 36.83 11.23
C ILE A 190 1.00 36.79 12.43
N GLN A 191 1.00 37.82 13.29
CA GLN A 191 1.83 37.81 14.50
C GLN A 191 1.47 36.68 15.46
N GLU A 192 0.18 36.36 15.64
CA GLU A 192 -0.24 35.22 16.45
C GLU A 192 0.19 33.88 15.86
N LEU A 193 0.03 33.69 14.55
CA LEU A 193 0.48 32.48 13.84
C LEU A 193 1.99 32.29 13.96
N LEU A 194 2.77 33.37 13.81
CA LEU A 194 4.22 33.35 14.01
C LEU A 194 4.59 33.00 15.46
N LYS A 195 3.88 33.56 16.46
CA LYS A 195 4.09 33.23 17.88
C LYS A 195 3.75 31.77 18.20
N LYS A 196 2.69 31.22 17.59
CA LYS A 196 2.30 29.79 17.72
C LYS A 196 3.35 28.86 17.11
N ASN A 197 3.83 29.16 15.90
CA ASN A 197 4.86 28.37 15.22
C ASN A 197 6.22 28.41 15.93
N ARG A 198 6.54 29.49 16.65
CA ARG A 198 7.76 29.59 17.44
C ARG A 198 7.78 28.70 18.70
N LYS A 199 6.62 28.18 19.13
CA LYS A 199 6.46 27.30 20.29
C LYS A 199 6.26 25.81 19.95
N GLY A 200 6.05 25.47 18.68
CA GLY A 200 5.86 24.08 18.22
C GLY A 200 6.99 23.64 17.31
N ASN A 201 7.89 22.79 17.84
CA ASN A 201 8.85 22.02 17.04
C ASN A 201 8.11 21.17 16.00
N PHE A 202 8.59 21.19 14.75
CA PHE A 202 8.27 20.19 13.73
C PHE A 202 8.74 18.78 14.15
#